data_AF-A0A2D7GAV2-F1
#
_entry.id   AF-A0A2D7GAV2-F1
#
_cell.length_a   1.000
_cell.length_b   1.000
_cell.length_c   1.000
_cell.angle_alpha   90.00
_cell.angle_beta   90.00
_cell.angle_gamma   90.00
#
_symmetry.space_group_name_H-M   'P 1'
#
loop_
_entity.id
_entity.type
_entity.pdbx_description
1 polymer ?
#
loop_
_entity_poly.entity_id
_entity_poly.type
_entity_poly.pdbx_seq_one_letter_code
_entity_poly.pdbx_strand_id
1 'polypeptide(L)'
;MAPDANKLIGSGAGAADKSSSFKNTSGPGRVLYSAVVEDFISNPLALSETFKTRYGRGGDRQVQNVDQLDRMPRCSIIATVVSDQGAKSSSRPVVCFPMFSHLNLPVKPGEQVWIMYQKVDQQAGVGFWISRRVGPATVDDPNYTHLDRVVDVKQNKDVPTSERFGGASSSSEKRTFGSGGGKRKSEQTLPGSSPYKSIIDNSSSNNQFTGEVVPSFSKRCSDLSLLGSNNTRIVLGEDRTGSVDNDPSVTGAGTIDIVAGTGQAGSGNEAISIENTRGYSEADRLSTSQSQSEGDPDFITDLSRLYISMKTNGDTNFEINTPSIGSTDGSDSGEGPYAVVKSTHPRIIAKSDGSIKIVHESGSSIVMDSSGNVSVVTNGMISMGTASGSPPGDYGQLEPFVRGQTLRKALTDLVDSLSSLTVLTPAGPSSPLSASPTSTGTFAIDTTTFKTRLAQSLSTVIEGE
;
A
#
# COMPACT_ATOMS: atom_id res chain seq x y z
N MET A 1 60.91 -9.70 12.66
CA MET A 1 60.91 -8.25 12.96
C MET A 1 59.49 -7.76 12.84
N ALA A 2 58.76 -7.73 13.96
CA ALA A 2 57.42 -7.14 14.06
C ALA A 2 57.57 -5.77 14.72
N PRO A 3 56.95 -4.68 14.23
CA PRO A 3 57.01 -3.41 14.92
C PRO A 3 55.86 -3.24 15.93
N ASP A 4 56.23 -2.66 17.06
CA ASP A 4 55.47 -2.38 18.28
C ASP A 4 54.19 -1.56 18.07
N ALA A 5 53.08 -2.07 18.61
CA ALA A 5 51.76 -1.46 18.66
C ALA A 5 51.54 -0.63 19.94
N ASN A 6 52.50 0.20 20.35
CA ASN A 6 52.36 0.98 21.58
C ASN A 6 52.99 2.36 21.52
N LYS A 7 52.48 3.23 20.63
CA LYS A 7 52.79 4.67 20.71
C LYS A 7 51.79 5.53 19.94
N LEU A 8 50.56 5.69 20.44
CA LEU A 8 49.63 6.77 20.04
C LEU A 8 48.50 6.91 21.07
N ILE A 9 48.85 7.27 22.31
CA ILE A 9 47.88 7.89 23.23
C ILE A 9 48.36 9.33 23.44
N GLY A 10 47.97 10.19 22.50
CA GLY A 10 48.05 11.63 22.66
C GLY A 10 46.83 12.11 23.43
N SER A 11 47.06 12.62 24.63
CA SER A 11 46.10 13.38 25.43
C SER A 11 45.65 14.62 24.65
N GLY A 12 44.48 14.54 24.01
CA GLY A 12 43.81 15.65 23.33
C GLY A 12 42.61 16.12 24.13
N ALA A 13 42.66 17.37 24.56
CA ALA A 13 41.61 18.07 25.29
C ALA A 13 40.23 17.94 24.66
N GLY A 14 39.19 17.92 25.50
CA GLY A 14 37.79 17.77 25.13
C GLY A 14 37.37 18.66 23.97
N ALA A 15 37.23 18.05 22.80
CA ALA A 15 36.42 18.60 21.73
C ALA A 15 34.96 18.46 22.16
N ALA A 16 34.43 19.51 22.78
CA ALA A 16 32.98 19.67 22.90
C ALA A 16 32.42 19.53 21.49
N ASP A 17 31.68 18.45 21.27
CA ASP A 17 30.94 18.17 20.05
C ASP A 17 29.97 19.33 19.83
N LYS A 18 30.44 20.34 19.09
CA LYS A 18 29.62 21.43 18.57
C LYS A 18 28.77 20.81 17.46
N SER A 19 27.81 19.98 17.86
CA SER A 19 26.72 19.57 16.97
C SER A 19 26.21 20.85 16.31
N SER A 20 26.37 20.89 14.99
CA SER A 20 25.97 22.00 14.15
C SER A 20 24.44 22.07 14.17
N SER A 21 23.87 22.63 15.23
CA SER A 21 22.54 23.21 15.13
C SER A 21 22.63 24.16 13.96
N PHE A 22 21.76 24.04 12.96
CA PHE A 22 21.58 25.04 11.91
C PHE A 22 21.38 26.40 12.59
N LYS A 23 22.48 27.11 12.85
CA LYS A 23 22.46 28.36 13.59
C LYS A 23 21.81 29.35 12.65
N ASN A 24 20.66 29.84 13.10
CA ASN A 24 19.82 30.79 12.42
C ASN A 24 20.61 32.10 12.26
N THR A 25 21.41 32.23 11.19
CA THR A 25 21.99 33.51 10.81
C THR A 25 20.86 34.31 10.17
N SER A 26 20.36 35.31 10.89
CA SER A 26 19.53 36.37 10.32
C SER A 26 20.43 37.21 9.42
N GLY A 27 20.65 36.74 8.20
CA GLY A 27 21.35 37.47 7.15
C GLY A 27 20.35 37.98 6.10
N PRO A 28 20.59 39.13 5.46
CA PRO A 28 19.85 39.52 4.27
C PRO A 28 19.95 38.43 3.20
N GLY A 29 18.89 38.22 2.43
CA GLY A 29 18.87 37.22 1.37
C GLY A 29 18.28 35.86 1.74
N ARG A 30 17.45 35.77 2.79
CA ARG A 30 16.80 34.49 3.12
C ARG A 30 15.69 34.18 2.11
N VAL A 31 15.73 32.96 1.59
CA VAL A 31 14.73 32.48 0.61
C VAL A 31 13.70 31.56 1.26
N LEU A 32 14.13 30.69 2.18
CA LEU A 32 13.28 29.69 2.83
C LEU A 32 13.02 30.07 4.29
N TYR A 33 11.75 30.02 4.67
CA TYR A 33 11.26 30.31 6.01
C TYR A 33 10.57 29.08 6.58
N SER A 34 10.70 28.89 7.90
CA SER A 34 9.97 27.84 8.62
C SER A 34 8.67 28.44 9.16
N ALA A 35 7.56 27.75 8.98
CA ALA A 35 6.26 28.16 9.53
C ALA A 35 5.53 26.98 10.16
N VAL A 36 4.72 27.24 11.19
CA VAL A 36 3.80 26.26 11.77
C VAL A 36 2.43 26.42 11.14
N VAL A 37 1.86 25.32 10.69
CA VAL A 37 0.52 25.29 10.11
C VAL A 37 -0.53 25.47 11.19
N GLU A 38 -1.44 26.43 10.99
CA GLU A 38 -2.60 26.64 11.85
C GLU A 38 -3.84 25.93 11.31
N ASP A 39 -4.03 25.93 10.00
CA ASP A 39 -5.12 25.21 9.34
C ASP A 39 -4.76 24.88 7.88
N PHE A 40 -5.33 23.80 7.36
CA PHE A 40 -5.22 23.36 5.97
C PHE A 40 -6.54 23.54 5.24
N ILE A 41 -6.50 24.17 4.07
CA ILE A 41 -7.70 24.57 3.32
C ILE A 41 -7.82 23.72 2.05
N SER A 42 -8.60 22.64 2.14
CA SER A 42 -8.85 21.74 1.02
C SER A 42 -9.71 22.40 -0.07
N ASN A 43 -10.78 23.10 0.32
CA ASN A 43 -11.68 23.81 -0.58
C ASN A 43 -12.01 25.22 -0.05
N PRO A 44 -11.41 26.27 -0.63
CA PRO A 44 -11.64 27.67 -0.24
C PRO A 44 -13.09 28.13 -0.41
N LEU A 45 -13.85 27.51 -1.32
CA LEU A 45 -15.26 27.83 -1.53
C LEU A 45 -16.18 27.28 -0.42
N ALA A 46 -15.68 26.34 0.39
CA ALA A 46 -16.42 25.73 1.49
C ALA A 46 -16.09 26.34 2.86
N LEU A 47 -15.36 27.46 2.90
CA LEU A 47 -15.00 28.13 4.15
C LEU A 47 -16.24 28.68 4.87
N SER A 48 -16.38 28.38 6.15
CA SER A 48 -17.47 28.91 6.98
C SER A 48 -17.29 30.41 7.25
N GLU A 49 -18.39 31.09 7.54
CA GLU A 49 -18.36 32.50 7.91
C GLU A 49 -17.58 32.74 9.21
N THR A 50 -17.63 31.78 10.14
CA THR A 50 -16.84 31.80 11.38
C THR A 50 -15.33 31.76 11.09
N PHE A 51 -14.91 30.94 10.13
CA PHE A 51 -13.52 30.87 9.69
C PHE A 51 -13.09 32.20 9.05
N LYS A 52 -13.90 32.75 8.16
CA LYS A 52 -13.63 34.03 7.51
C LYS A 52 -13.57 35.19 8.49
N THR A 53 -14.43 35.18 9.51
CA THR A 53 -14.41 36.21 10.57
C THR A 53 -13.13 36.15 11.40
N ARG A 54 -12.68 34.94 11.75
CA ARG A 54 -11.45 34.71 12.54
C ARG A 54 -10.18 35.18 11.82
N TYR A 55 -10.03 34.81 10.55
CA TYR A 55 -8.83 35.10 9.76
C TYR A 55 -8.93 36.37 8.91
N GLY A 56 -10.13 36.92 8.74
CA GLY A 56 -10.42 38.11 7.95
C GLY A 56 -10.05 39.43 8.64
N ARG A 57 -10.43 40.54 8.01
CA ARG A 57 -10.13 41.89 8.51
C ARG A 57 -10.82 42.14 9.86
N GLY A 58 -10.04 42.43 10.90
CA GLY A 58 -10.56 42.66 12.26
C GLY A 58 -10.78 41.38 13.07
N GLY A 59 -10.46 40.21 12.53
CA GLY A 59 -10.49 38.95 13.27
C GLY A 59 -9.39 38.87 14.33
N ASP A 60 -9.62 38.06 15.36
CA ASP A 60 -8.68 37.79 16.46
C ASP A 60 -7.38 37.12 15.97
N ARG A 61 -7.45 36.38 14.86
CA ARG A 61 -6.30 35.76 14.17
C ARG A 61 -6.16 36.26 12.73
N GLN A 62 -6.43 37.55 12.49
CA GLN A 62 -6.31 38.17 11.18
C GLN A 62 -4.99 37.79 10.45
N VAL A 63 -5.10 37.28 9.23
CA VAL A 63 -3.94 37.00 8.37
C VAL A 63 -3.30 38.29 7.84
N GLN A 64 -2.00 38.26 7.54
CA GLN A 64 -1.28 39.43 7.01
C GLN A 64 -1.80 39.84 5.62
N ASN A 65 -2.08 38.85 4.78
CA ASN A 65 -2.50 39.01 3.39
C ASN A 65 -3.99 38.68 3.22
N VAL A 66 -4.86 39.42 3.95
CA VAL A 66 -6.32 39.18 3.99
C VAL A 66 -6.95 39.08 2.60
N ASP A 67 -6.49 39.87 1.63
CA ASP A 67 -7.02 39.84 0.27
C ASP A 67 -6.84 38.49 -0.45
N GLN A 68 -5.93 37.64 0.05
CA GLN A 68 -5.71 36.30 -0.47
C GLN A 68 -6.68 35.27 0.11
N LEU A 69 -7.37 35.59 1.21
CA LEU A 69 -8.28 34.65 1.89
C LEU A 69 -9.40 34.17 0.95
N ASP A 70 -9.96 35.07 0.15
CA ASP A 70 -11.02 34.75 -0.82
C ASP A 70 -10.51 34.31 -2.19
N ARG A 71 -9.20 34.38 -2.44
CA ARG A 71 -8.56 34.09 -3.74
C ARG A 71 -7.62 32.90 -3.71
N MET A 72 -7.43 32.29 -2.55
CA MET A 72 -6.50 31.18 -2.41
C MET A 72 -6.94 29.98 -3.27
N PRO A 73 -6.01 29.25 -3.89
CA PRO A 73 -6.33 27.99 -4.55
C PRO A 73 -6.59 26.88 -3.51
N ARG A 74 -7.10 25.74 -4.00
CA ARG A 74 -7.23 24.52 -3.20
C ARG A 74 -5.87 24.10 -2.64
N CYS A 75 -5.89 23.41 -1.50
CA CYS A 75 -4.69 22.93 -0.80
C CYS A 75 -3.76 24.06 -0.32
N SER A 76 -4.32 25.24 -0.05
CA SER A 76 -3.60 26.32 0.64
C SER A 76 -3.55 26.07 2.14
N ILE A 77 -2.64 26.74 2.85
CA ILE A 77 -2.53 26.68 4.31
C ILE A 77 -2.59 28.07 4.92
N ILE A 78 -3.03 28.13 6.17
CA ILE A 78 -2.80 29.27 7.06
C ILE A 78 -1.63 28.90 7.96
N ALA A 79 -0.57 29.70 7.98
CA ALA A 79 0.62 29.37 8.75
C ALA A 79 1.23 30.58 9.46
N THR A 80 1.78 30.36 10.65
CA THR A 80 2.56 31.36 11.40
C THR A 80 4.05 31.13 11.18
N VAL A 81 4.76 32.15 10.72
CA VAL A 81 6.20 32.08 10.48
C VAL A 81 6.95 32.04 11.81
N VAL A 82 7.77 31.00 12.02
CA VAL A 82 8.56 30.78 13.24
C VAL A 82 10.05 31.04 13.04
N SER A 83 10.51 31.13 11.78
CA SER A 83 11.86 31.64 11.47
C SER A 83 12.00 33.14 11.77
N ASP A 84 13.24 33.60 11.98
CA ASP A 84 13.61 35.01 12.20
C ASP A 84 12.93 35.74 13.36
N GLN A 85 12.64 35.01 14.45
CA GLN A 85 12.01 35.59 15.64
C GLN A 85 10.57 36.09 15.41
N GLY A 86 10.00 35.89 14.21
CA GLY A 86 8.70 36.42 13.80
C GLY A 86 7.56 36.04 14.75
N ALA A 87 7.59 34.82 15.28
CA ALA A 87 6.56 34.35 16.19
C ALA A 87 6.56 35.07 17.56
N LYS A 88 7.68 35.63 18.04
CA LYS A 88 7.81 36.09 19.45
C LYS A 88 7.27 37.51 19.73
N SER A 89 6.91 38.30 18.71
CA SER A 89 6.44 39.68 18.87
C SER A 89 5.02 39.94 18.34
N SER A 90 4.20 38.89 18.20
CA SER A 90 2.91 38.86 17.49
C SER A 90 3.04 38.63 15.97
N SER A 91 3.33 37.39 15.58
CA SER A 91 3.18 36.97 14.18
C SER A 91 1.70 36.79 13.87
N ARG A 92 1.16 37.67 13.03
CA ARG A 92 -0.09 37.37 12.31
C ARG A 92 0.16 36.20 11.34
N PRO A 93 -0.77 35.24 11.23
CA PRO A 93 -0.63 34.17 10.25
C PRO A 93 -0.64 34.69 8.81
N VAL A 94 -0.20 33.87 7.87
CA VAL A 94 -0.15 34.19 6.44
C VAL A 94 -0.84 33.08 5.65
N VAL A 95 -1.63 33.45 4.65
CA VAL A 95 -2.15 32.52 3.65
C VAL A 95 -1.01 32.13 2.72
N CYS A 96 -0.72 30.83 2.65
CA CYS A 96 0.31 30.28 1.77
C CYS A 96 -0.32 29.32 0.75
N PHE A 97 0.01 29.49 -0.52
CA PHE A 97 -0.45 28.65 -1.63
C PHE A 97 0.47 27.44 -1.80
N PRO A 98 0.00 26.32 -2.37
CA PRO A 98 0.89 25.23 -2.73
C PRO A 98 1.90 25.69 -3.78
N MET A 99 3.18 25.33 -3.60
CA MET A 99 4.24 25.66 -4.56
C MET A 99 4.04 24.95 -5.91
N PHE A 100 3.52 23.72 -5.88
CA PHE A 100 3.30 22.91 -7.07
C PHE A 100 1.82 22.87 -7.44
N SER A 101 1.51 23.07 -8.73
CA SER A 101 0.12 23.09 -9.21
C SER A 101 -0.54 21.71 -9.24
N HIS A 102 0.26 20.64 -9.37
CA HIS A 102 -0.24 19.26 -9.56
C HIS A 102 0.29 18.27 -8.52
N LEU A 103 1.07 18.73 -7.54
CA LEU A 103 1.61 17.90 -6.47
C LEU A 103 1.21 18.50 -5.11
N ASN A 104 0.27 17.84 -4.43
CA ASN A 104 -0.19 18.25 -3.10
C ASN A 104 0.37 17.29 -2.05
N LEU A 105 1.32 17.77 -1.27
CA LEU A 105 1.95 16.96 -0.21
C LEU A 105 1.09 16.96 1.06
N PRO A 106 1.11 15.87 1.85
CA PRO A 106 0.36 15.83 3.11
C PRO A 106 0.93 16.84 4.12
N VAL A 107 0.03 17.53 4.81
CA VAL A 107 0.37 18.47 5.88
C VAL A 107 -0.80 18.60 6.86
N LYS A 108 -0.49 18.75 8.15
CA LYS A 108 -1.48 18.80 9.23
C LYS A 108 -1.28 20.02 10.13
N PRO A 109 -2.34 20.50 10.80
CA PRO A 109 -2.23 21.55 11.80
C PRO A 109 -1.20 21.21 12.89
N GLY A 110 -0.38 22.19 13.24
CA GLY A 110 0.71 22.07 14.22
C GLY A 110 2.00 21.47 13.67
N GLU A 111 2.05 21.01 12.41
CA GLU A 111 3.30 20.63 11.77
C GLU A 111 4.08 21.87 11.28
N GLN A 112 5.39 21.74 11.16
CA GLN A 112 6.24 22.76 10.56
C GLN A 112 6.43 22.50 9.07
N VAL A 113 6.39 23.55 8.26
CA VAL A 113 6.58 23.53 6.81
C VAL A 113 7.65 24.50 6.35
N TRP A 114 8.18 24.27 5.16
CA TRP A 114 8.96 25.25 4.42
C TRP A 114 8.04 26.14 3.60
N ILE A 115 8.24 27.46 3.71
CA ILE A 115 7.58 28.46 2.89
C ILE A 115 8.61 29.35 2.18
N MET A 116 8.24 29.82 0.99
CA MET A 116 9.01 30.78 0.19
C MET A 116 8.11 31.97 -0.16
N TYR A 117 8.69 33.16 -0.28
CA TYR A 117 7.98 34.34 -0.76
C TYR A 117 8.52 34.76 -2.14
N GLN A 118 7.66 35.37 -2.94
CA GLN A 118 8.03 35.83 -4.29
C GLN A 118 9.14 36.88 -4.29
N LYS A 119 9.22 37.70 -3.24
CA LYS A 119 10.26 38.71 -3.07
C LYS A 119 11.11 38.39 -1.85
N VAL A 120 12.42 38.32 -2.08
CA VAL A 120 13.43 38.13 -1.04
C VAL A 120 13.30 39.24 0.00
N ASP A 121 13.40 38.86 1.28
CA ASP A 121 13.30 39.74 2.44
C ASP A 121 11.95 40.48 2.65
N GLN A 122 10.88 40.12 1.91
CA GLN A 122 9.54 40.69 2.10
C GLN A 122 8.48 39.62 2.39
N GLN A 123 8.11 39.49 3.67
CA GLN A 123 7.05 38.56 4.14
C GLN A 123 5.62 39.08 3.93
N ALA A 124 5.45 40.26 3.32
CA ALA A 124 4.15 40.92 3.15
C ALA A 124 3.36 40.47 1.90
N GLY A 125 3.77 39.38 1.26
CA GLY A 125 3.21 38.89 -0.02
C GLY A 125 2.47 37.55 0.08
N VAL A 126 2.27 36.92 -1.07
CA VAL A 126 1.81 35.52 -1.15
C VAL A 126 2.97 34.62 -0.75
N GLY A 127 2.76 33.79 0.27
CA GLY A 127 3.67 32.70 0.60
C GLY A 127 3.37 31.48 -0.25
N PHE A 128 4.38 30.69 -0.60
CA PHE A 128 4.25 29.39 -1.24
C PHE A 128 4.81 28.33 -0.31
N TRP A 129 3.98 27.39 0.11
CA TRP A 129 4.41 26.27 0.95
C TRP A 129 4.89 25.12 0.06
N ILE A 130 6.00 24.50 0.46
CA ILE A 130 6.69 23.48 -0.34
C ILE A 130 6.37 22.09 0.19
N SER A 131 6.75 21.81 1.44
CA SER A 131 6.55 20.53 2.10
C SER A 131 6.60 20.71 3.61
N ARG A 132 6.13 19.69 4.35
CA ARG A 132 6.50 19.49 5.74
C ARG A 132 8.02 19.52 5.90
N ARG A 133 8.51 20.14 6.96
CA ARG A 133 9.90 20.12 7.34
C ARG A 133 10.23 18.77 7.99
N VAL A 134 11.21 18.10 7.41
CA VAL A 134 11.72 16.81 7.91
C VAL A 134 12.56 17.03 9.17
N GLY A 135 12.31 16.20 10.18
CA GLY A 135 13.03 16.18 11.45
C GLY A 135 14.14 15.11 11.50
N PRO A 136 14.87 15.02 12.62
CA PRO A 136 15.70 13.85 12.89
C PRO A 136 14.83 12.61 13.10
N ALA A 137 15.40 11.42 12.83
CA ALA A 137 14.70 10.13 12.94
C ALA A 137 13.98 9.90 14.27
N THR A 138 14.45 10.51 15.37
CA THR A 138 13.86 10.42 16.70
C THR A 138 12.49 11.11 16.85
N VAL A 139 12.14 11.99 15.92
CA VAL A 139 10.95 12.85 15.97
C VAL A 139 10.15 12.80 14.66
N ASP A 140 10.82 12.54 13.54
CA ASP A 140 10.16 12.44 12.25
C ASP A 140 9.25 11.21 12.21
N ASP A 141 7.98 11.46 11.92
CA ASP A 141 6.96 10.43 11.77
C ASP A 141 6.18 10.72 10.49
N PRO A 142 6.04 9.74 9.57
CA PRO A 142 5.26 9.89 8.35
C PRO A 142 3.80 10.29 8.59
N ASN A 143 3.20 9.89 9.71
CA ASN A 143 1.83 10.25 10.06
C ASN A 143 1.72 11.69 10.58
N TYR A 144 2.48 12.05 11.62
CA TYR A 144 2.46 13.39 12.21
C TYR A 144 3.81 13.76 12.85
N THR A 145 4.47 14.79 12.34
CA THR A 145 5.74 15.24 12.91
C THR A 145 5.61 16.51 13.75
N HIS A 146 6.02 16.42 15.01
CA HIS A 146 6.12 17.56 15.92
C HIS A 146 7.58 17.92 16.21
N LEU A 147 8.18 18.81 15.40
CA LEU A 147 9.61 19.12 15.47
C LEU A 147 10.10 19.71 16.80
N ASP A 148 9.20 20.28 17.61
CA ASP A 148 9.59 20.84 18.90
C ASP A 148 10.03 19.76 19.90
N ARG A 149 9.65 18.48 19.67
CA ARG A 149 10.16 17.33 20.46
C ARG A 149 11.67 17.14 20.34
N VAL A 150 12.32 17.71 19.32
CA VAL A 150 13.79 17.63 19.17
C VAL A 150 14.49 18.31 20.35
N VAL A 151 13.87 19.33 20.94
CA VAL A 151 14.41 20.04 22.11
C VAL A 151 14.33 19.17 23.36
N ASP A 152 13.24 18.42 23.54
CA ASP A 152 13.02 17.54 24.69
C ASP A 152 14.05 16.39 24.73
N VAL A 153 14.35 15.80 23.56
CA VAL A 153 15.40 14.76 23.44
C VAL A 153 16.78 15.28 23.87
N LYS A 154 17.07 16.56 23.66
CA LYS A 154 18.34 17.17 24.10
C LYS A 154 18.38 17.42 25.60
N GLN A 155 17.26 17.75 26.24
CA GLN A 155 17.21 17.94 27.69
C GLN A 155 17.45 16.62 28.45
N ASN A 156 17.04 15.48 27.88
CA ASN A 156 17.38 14.16 28.41
C ASN A 156 18.88 13.79 28.29
N LYS A 157 19.70 14.57 27.55
CA LYS A 157 21.17 14.39 27.53
C LYS A 157 21.91 14.97 28.73
N ASP A 158 21.26 15.83 29.52
CA ASP A 158 21.84 16.39 30.74
C ASP A 158 21.66 15.45 31.96
N VAL A 159 21.07 14.26 31.76
CA VAL A 159 20.99 13.18 32.75
C VAL A 159 22.35 12.47 32.85
N PRO A 160 22.97 12.38 34.05
CA PRO A 160 24.29 11.75 34.23
C PRO A 160 24.36 10.32 33.68
N THR A 161 25.50 9.96 33.08
CA THR A 161 25.76 8.62 32.50
C THR A 161 25.52 7.47 33.50
N SER A 162 25.69 7.73 34.81
CA SER A 162 25.43 6.76 35.88
C SER A 162 23.95 6.37 36.03
N GLU A 163 23.01 7.28 35.74
CA GLU A 163 21.57 6.99 35.82
C GLU A 163 21.08 6.22 34.59
N ARG A 164 21.77 6.36 33.45
CA ARG A 164 21.49 5.61 32.21
C ARG A 164 21.90 4.14 32.28
N PHE A 165 22.91 3.79 33.09
CA PHE A 165 23.41 2.42 33.22
C PHE A 165 22.61 1.58 34.22
N GLY A 166 21.75 2.21 35.04
CA GLY A 166 20.94 1.54 36.07
C GLY A 166 19.69 0.81 35.55
N GLY A 167 19.47 0.71 34.24
CA GLY A 167 18.34 -0.04 33.66
C GLY A 167 16.94 0.46 34.02
N ALA A 168 16.82 1.64 34.64
CA ALA A 168 15.58 2.15 35.22
C ALA A 168 15.08 3.44 34.54
N SER A 169 15.03 3.46 33.21
CA SER A 169 14.12 4.36 32.49
C SER A 169 13.14 3.55 31.65
N SER A 170 12.43 2.64 32.32
CA SER A 170 11.13 2.13 31.87
C SER A 170 10.03 3.16 32.13
N SER A 171 10.27 4.43 31.81
CA SER A 171 9.21 5.42 31.88
C SER A 171 8.48 5.39 30.54
N SER A 172 7.40 4.63 30.55
CA SER A 172 6.18 4.80 29.77
C SER A 172 5.60 6.23 29.87
N GLU A 173 6.46 7.24 29.78
CA GLU A 173 6.04 8.62 29.66
C GLU A 173 5.42 8.77 28.28
N LYS A 174 4.09 8.97 28.26
CA LYS A 174 3.34 9.29 27.05
C LYS A 174 4.11 10.36 26.28
N ARG A 175 4.33 10.14 24.97
CA ARG A 175 4.99 11.12 24.11
C ARG A 175 4.25 12.44 24.19
N THR A 176 4.89 13.42 24.80
CA THR A 176 4.30 14.73 25.03
C THR A 176 4.40 15.57 23.75
N PHE A 177 3.46 16.48 23.58
CA PHE A 177 3.63 17.58 22.65
C PHE A 177 4.10 18.75 23.50
N GLY A 178 5.37 19.11 23.36
CA GLY A 178 5.96 20.24 24.06
C GLY A 178 5.08 21.48 23.90
N SER A 179 4.93 22.24 24.98
CA SER A 179 3.95 23.33 25.03
C SER A 179 4.38 24.58 24.26
N GLY A 180 5.19 24.45 23.20
CA GLY A 180 5.87 25.55 22.55
C GLY A 180 6.64 26.43 23.54
N GLY A 181 6.85 27.70 23.21
CA GLY A 181 7.35 28.70 24.16
C GLY A 181 8.86 28.71 24.38
N GLY A 182 9.63 28.03 23.52
CA GLY A 182 11.07 27.86 23.58
C GLY A 182 11.82 28.90 24.42
N LYS A 183 12.44 28.42 25.51
CA LYS A 183 13.18 29.23 26.48
C LYS A 183 14.32 30.00 25.81
N ARG A 184 14.83 29.55 24.65
CA ARG A 184 15.89 30.22 23.88
C ARG A 184 15.38 30.84 22.59
N LYS A 185 15.99 31.96 22.19
CA LYS A 185 15.63 32.70 20.94
C LYS A 185 15.87 31.88 19.65
N SER A 186 16.69 30.83 19.72
CA SER A 186 17.04 29.97 18.59
C SER A 186 16.03 28.86 18.27
N GLU A 187 15.01 28.63 19.12
CA GLU A 187 14.23 27.39 19.11
C GLU A 187 13.07 27.33 18.09
N GLN A 188 12.93 28.31 17.17
CA GLN A 188 11.96 28.30 16.04
C GLN A 188 10.56 27.73 16.39
N THR A 189 10.04 28.09 17.56
CA THR A 189 8.76 27.63 18.10
C THR A 189 7.80 28.80 18.25
N LEU A 190 6.50 28.49 18.29
CA LEU A 190 5.45 29.43 18.66
C LEU A 190 5.62 29.94 20.11
N PRO A 191 5.21 31.19 20.41
CA PRO A 191 5.18 31.74 21.77
C PRO A 191 3.97 31.20 22.56
N GLY A 192 4.02 31.38 23.89
CA GLY A 192 2.90 31.04 24.78
C GLY A 192 3.10 29.72 25.52
N SER A 193 2.16 29.41 26.42
CA SER A 193 2.23 28.24 27.31
C SER A 193 1.68 26.96 26.71
N SER A 194 0.85 27.01 25.65
CA SER A 194 0.35 25.84 24.92
C SER A 194 -0.20 26.21 23.53
N PRO A 195 0.64 26.77 22.64
CA PRO A 195 0.18 27.29 21.35
C PRO A 195 -0.32 26.18 20.42
N TYR A 196 0.31 25.00 20.45
CA TYR A 196 -0.11 23.88 19.61
C TYR A 196 -1.49 23.35 19.98
N LYS A 197 -1.84 23.28 21.28
CA LYS A 197 -3.18 22.89 21.68
C LYS A 197 -4.23 23.83 21.10
N SER A 198 -3.97 25.14 21.16
CA SER A 198 -4.87 26.14 20.57
C SER A 198 -5.01 25.99 19.06
N ILE A 199 -3.95 25.62 18.35
CA ILE A 199 -4.01 25.35 16.91
C ILE A 199 -4.90 24.15 16.64
N ILE A 200 -4.65 23.03 17.31
CA ILE A 200 -5.42 21.79 17.13
C ILE A 200 -6.89 22.00 17.45
N ASP A 201 -7.21 22.65 18.57
CA ASP A 201 -8.58 22.87 19.04
C ASP A 201 -9.37 23.82 18.11
N ASN A 202 -8.70 24.76 17.43
CA ASN A 202 -9.35 25.75 16.57
C ASN A 202 -9.26 25.42 15.06
N SER A 203 -8.50 24.42 14.67
CA SER A 203 -8.29 24.07 13.27
C SER A 203 -9.44 23.26 12.71
N SER A 204 -10.05 23.74 11.64
CA SER A 204 -11.14 23.05 10.95
C SER A 204 -10.70 21.75 10.31
N SER A 205 -9.48 21.69 9.76
CA SER A 205 -8.93 20.49 9.11
C SER A 205 -8.45 19.40 10.08
N ASN A 206 -8.37 19.67 11.39
CA ASN A 206 -7.87 18.69 12.35
C ASN A 206 -8.82 17.48 12.48
N ASN A 207 -10.11 17.62 12.15
CA ASN A 207 -11.05 16.51 12.11
C ASN A 207 -10.81 15.51 10.97
N GLN A 208 -10.01 15.87 9.97
CA GLN A 208 -9.60 14.99 8.87
C GLN A 208 -8.37 14.16 9.23
N PHE A 209 -7.71 14.48 10.34
CA PHE A 209 -6.54 13.76 10.80
C PHE A 209 -6.95 12.49 11.56
N THR A 210 -6.31 11.38 11.20
CA THR A 210 -6.35 10.13 11.97
C THR A 210 -4.92 9.78 12.36
N GLY A 211 -4.68 9.74 13.68
CA GLY A 211 -3.42 9.32 14.25
C GLY A 211 -3.30 7.81 14.22
N GLU A 212 -2.26 7.31 13.56
CA GLU A 212 -1.96 5.88 13.50
C GLU A 212 -0.46 5.64 13.46
N VAL A 213 -0.07 4.41 13.77
CA VAL A 213 1.32 3.96 13.70
C VAL A 213 1.67 3.72 12.24
N VAL A 214 2.68 4.43 11.73
CA VAL A 214 3.16 4.26 10.35
C VAL A 214 4.62 3.82 10.36
N PRO A 215 4.93 2.62 9.82
CA PRO A 215 6.30 2.15 9.67
C PRO A 215 7.16 3.10 8.80
N SER A 216 8.44 3.24 9.16
CA SER A 216 9.41 4.01 8.38
C SER A 216 9.94 3.20 7.21
N PHE A 217 9.56 3.56 6.00
CA PHE A 217 10.16 2.95 4.81
C PHE A 217 11.52 3.56 4.48
N SER A 218 12.55 2.71 4.41
CA SER A 218 13.88 3.08 3.93
C SER A 218 14.01 2.78 2.43
N LYS A 219 14.13 3.81 1.59
CA LYS A 219 14.31 3.66 0.13
C LYS A 219 15.78 3.44 -0.25
N ARG A 220 16.06 2.83 -1.41
CA ARG A 220 17.41 2.85 -1.99
C ARG A 220 17.74 4.22 -2.57
N CYS A 221 19.02 4.45 -2.83
CA CYS A 221 19.47 5.72 -3.40
C CYS A 221 18.85 6.01 -4.77
N SER A 222 18.63 4.98 -5.60
CA SER A 222 18.05 5.03 -6.94
C SER A 222 16.53 5.12 -6.97
N ASP A 223 15.84 4.72 -5.89
CA ASP A 223 14.38 4.63 -5.87
C ASP A 223 13.71 6.00 -5.77
N LEU A 224 12.57 6.15 -6.43
CA LEU A 224 11.60 7.19 -6.16
C LEU A 224 10.47 6.63 -5.29
N SER A 225 10.30 7.20 -4.09
CA SER A 225 9.25 6.79 -3.15
C SER A 225 8.30 7.94 -2.85
N LEU A 226 6.99 7.68 -2.97
CA LEU A 226 5.92 8.57 -2.53
C LEU A 226 5.23 7.93 -1.34
N LEU A 227 5.25 8.60 -0.19
CA LEU A 227 4.66 8.10 1.06
C LEU A 227 3.43 8.94 1.43
N GLY A 228 2.32 8.27 1.66
CA GLY A 228 1.15 8.86 2.30
C GLY A 228 1.30 8.88 3.82
N SER A 229 0.54 9.74 4.50
CA SER A 229 0.56 9.79 5.97
C SER A 229 -0.21 8.65 6.64
N ASN A 230 -0.85 7.79 5.87
CA ASN A 230 -1.75 6.75 6.35
C ASN A 230 -1.34 5.39 5.80
N ASN A 231 -0.10 4.97 6.14
CA ASN A 231 0.49 3.68 5.81
C ASN A 231 0.28 3.23 4.34
N THR A 232 0.53 4.16 3.41
CA THR A 232 0.40 3.95 1.96
C THR A 232 1.66 4.42 1.25
N ARG A 233 2.06 3.70 0.20
CA ARG A 233 3.25 4.05 -0.58
C ARG A 233 3.18 3.63 -2.04
N ILE A 234 3.93 4.36 -2.86
CA ILE A 234 4.29 4.01 -4.23
C ILE A 234 5.80 4.09 -4.34
N VAL A 235 6.44 3.03 -4.82
CA VAL A 235 7.88 2.96 -5.06
C VAL A 235 8.12 2.62 -6.52
N LEU A 236 8.90 3.46 -7.21
CA LEU A 236 9.46 3.17 -8.53
C LEU A 236 10.96 2.95 -8.34
N GLY A 237 11.40 1.73 -8.56
CA GLY A 237 12.77 1.33 -8.26
C GLY A 237 13.13 -0.01 -8.91
N GLU A 238 13.94 -0.78 -8.22
CA GLU A 238 14.29 -2.15 -8.60
C GLU A 238 13.51 -3.17 -7.77
N ASP A 239 13.52 -4.44 -8.20
CA ASP A 239 12.97 -5.56 -7.44
C ASP A 239 13.55 -5.54 -6.02
N ARG A 240 12.66 -5.73 -5.04
CA ARG A 240 13.03 -5.70 -3.63
C ARG A 240 12.08 -6.57 -2.84
N THR A 241 12.63 -7.66 -2.33
CA THR A 241 11.90 -8.68 -1.58
C THR A 241 12.21 -8.64 -0.09
N GLY A 242 13.13 -7.76 0.33
CA GLY A 242 13.51 -7.61 1.74
C GLY A 242 14.21 -6.29 2.03
N SER A 243 15.17 -6.33 2.95
CA SER A 243 15.82 -5.14 3.49
C SER A 243 16.74 -4.43 2.50
N VAL A 244 17.03 -3.13 2.76
CA VAL A 244 17.99 -2.36 1.96
C VAL A 244 19.40 -2.97 2.04
N ASP A 245 19.79 -3.43 3.23
CA ASP A 245 21.18 -3.83 3.50
C ASP A 245 21.50 -5.27 3.11
N ASN A 246 20.48 -6.13 3.07
CA ASN A 246 20.59 -7.56 2.73
C ASN A 246 19.47 -7.92 1.77
N ASP A 247 19.64 -7.51 0.52
CA ASP A 247 18.63 -7.67 -0.50
C ASP A 247 18.92 -8.89 -1.38
N PRO A 248 18.09 -9.95 -1.32
CA PRO A 248 18.23 -11.10 -2.21
C PRO A 248 17.60 -10.85 -3.59
N SER A 249 17.33 -9.60 -3.97
CA SER A 249 16.60 -9.27 -5.19
C SER A 249 17.34 -9.59 -6.49
N VAL A 250 16.55 -9.59 -7.56
CA VAL A 250 17.08 -9.62 -8.91
C VAL A 250 17.57 -8.24 -9.32
N THR A 251 18.89 -8.08 -9.45
CA THR A 251 19.50 -6.82 -9.90
C THR A 251 19.04 -6.43 -11.30
N GLY A 252 18.83 -5.13 -11.55
CA GLY A 252 18.47 -4.59 -12.87
C GLY A 252 17.03 -4.88 -13.30
N ALA A 253 16.15 -5.24 -12.35
CA ALA A 253 14.74 -5.50 -12.60
C ALA A 253 13.89 -4.30 -12.20
N GLY A 254 13.57 -3.43 -13.17
CA GLY A 254 12.68 -2.28 -12.93
C GLY A 254 11.33 -2.74 -12.35
N THR A 255 10.93 -2.12 -11.23
CA THR A 255 9.78 -2.55 -10.44
C THR A 255 8.96 -1.36 -9.96
N ILE A 256 7.64 -1.52 -10.00
CA ILE A 256 6.65 -0.62 -9.42
C ILE A 256 5.95 -1.37 -8.29
N ASP A 257 6.06 -0.84 -7.08
CA ASP A 257 5.43 -1.40 -5.87
C ASP A 257 4.45 -0.39 -5.28
N ILE A 258 3.17 -0.73 -5.26
CA ILE A 258 2.10 0.08 -4.66
C ILE A 258 1.51 -0.71 -3.51
N VAL A 259 1.59 -0.15 -2.30
CA VAL A 259 1.20 -0.85 -1.07
C VAL A 259 0.31 0.02 -0.19
N ALA A 260 -0.71 -0.60 0.38
CA ALA A 260 -1.53 -0.06 1.46
C ALA A 260 -1.52 -1.04 2.64
N GLY A 261 -1.08 -0.57 3.81
CA GLY A 261 -0.99 -1.38 5.02
C GLY A 261 0.28 -2.24 5.10
N THR A 262 1.42 -1.59 5.35
CA THR A 262 2.70 -2.26 5.64
C THR A 262 2.93 -2.44 7.14
N GLY A 263 3.85 -3.32 7.56
CA GLY A 263 4.26 -3.44 8.96
C GLY A 263 3.16 -3.97 9.88
N GLN A 264 2.45 -5.01 9.45
CA GLN A 264 1.37 -5.61 10.23
C GLN A 264 1.91 -6.31 11.49
N ALA A 265 1.12 -6.40 12.55
CA ALA A 265 1.59 -7.02 13.80
C ALA A 265 2.07 -8.47 13.59
N GLY A 266 3.26 -8.81 14.09
CA GLY A 266 3.82 -10.17 13.99
C GLY A 266 4.58 -10.48 12.70
N SER A 267 4.82 -9.49 11.86
CA SER A 267 5.59 -9.58 10.61
C SER A 267 7.11 -9.48 10.82
N GLY A 268 7.55 -8.90 11.94
CA GLY A 268 8.95 -8.54 12.19
C GLY A 268 9.36 -7.20 11.54
N ASN A 269 8.50 -6.60 10.71
CA ASN A 269 8.68 -5.28 10.11
C ASN A 269 7.70 -4.23 10.65
N GLU A 270 6.95 -4.54 11.71
CA GLU A 270 6.08 -3.57 12.38
C GLU A 270 6.86 -2.47 13.10
N ALA A 271 6.23 -1.29 13.20
CA ALA A 271 6.71 -0.23 14.06
C ALA A 271 6.23 -0.44 15.50
N ILE A 272 7.10 -0.15 16.46
CA ILE A 272 6.74 -0.16 17.88
C ILE A 272 5.73 0.96 18.14
N SER A 273 4.59 0.62 18.72
CA SER A 273 3.51 1.57 19.01
C SER A 273 3.65 2.19 20.41
N ILE A 274 3.40 3.50 20.51
CA ILE A 274 3.27 4.22 21.78
C ILE A 274 2.08 5.19 21.75
N GLU A 275 1.29 5.25 22.83
CA GLU A 275 0.21 6.24 22.96
C GLU A 275 0.77 7.60 23.40
N ASN A 276 0.45 8.65 22.66
CA ASN A 276 0.88 10.01 22.97
C ASN A 276 -0.11 10.76 23.88
N THR A 277 0.25 11.97 24.30
CA THR A 277 -0.62 12.79 25.17
C THR A 277 -1.87 13.35 24.46
N ARG A 278 -2.02 13.15 23.15
CA ARG A 278 -3.23 13.48 22.39
C ARG A 278 -4.18 12.29 22.25
N GLY A 279 -3.86 11.14 22.85
CA GLY A 279 -4.75 9.97 22.94
C GLY A 279 -4.80 9.10 21.69
N TYR A 280 -3.79 9.19 20.82
CA TYR A 280 -3.63 8.29 19.68
C TYR A 280 -2.27 7.60 19.70
N SER A 281 -2.17 6.48 18.99
CA SER A 281 -0.94 5.70 18.85
C SER A 281 -0.08 6.26 17.72
N GLU A 282 1.22 6.35 17.95
CA GLU A 282 2.25 6.75 16.97
C GLU A 282 3.45 5.80 17.05
N ALA A 283 4.38 5.87 16.10
CA ALA A 283 5.58 5.05 16.14
C ALA A 283 6.54 5.57 17.23
N ASP A 284 7.05 4.66 18.07
CA ASP A 284 8.07 4.96 19.05
C ASP A 284 9.43 5.08 18.36
N ARG A 285 9.79 6.33 18.09
CA ARG A 285 11.04 6.72 17.43
C ARG A 285 12.26 6.75 18.36
N LEU A 286 12.09 6.48 19.64
CA LEU A 286 13.17 6.52 20.64
C LEU A 286 13.52 5.14 21.20
N SER A 287 12.68 4.14 20.94
CA SER A 287 12.93 2.78 21.38
C SER A 287 14.26 2.23 20.84
N THR A 288 15.04 1.62 21.72
CA THR A 288 16.26 0.88 21.35
C THR A 288 15.97 -0.48 20.72
N SER A 289 14.72 -0.92 20.77
CA SER A 289 14.27 -2.22 20.25
C SER A 289 13.69 -2.12 18.84
N GLN A 290 13.91 -1.00 18.13
CA GLN A 290 13.45 -0.85 16.76
C GLN A 290 14.01 -1.94 15.86
N SER A 291 13.13 -2.52 15.04
CA SER A 291 13.54 -3.49 14.04
C SER A 291 14.30 -2.79 12.92
N GLN A 292 15.44 -3.33 12.50
CA GLN A 292 16.16 -2.85 11.31
C GLN A 292 15.30 -3.04 10.04
N SER A 293 14.39 -4.02 10.06
CA SER A 293 13.47 -4.28 8.96
C SER A 293 12.16 -3.50 9.04
N GLU A 294 12.01 -2.54 9.96
CA GLU A 294 10.79 -1.74 10.06
C GLU A 294 10.42 -1.15 8.68
N GLY A 295 9.18 -1.39 8.24
CA GLY A 295 8.66 -0.85 7.00
C GLY A 295 9.26 -1.45 5.71
N ASP A 296 10.15 -2.45 5.80
CA ASP A 296 10.62 -3.19 4.63
C ASP A 296 9.46 -3.92 3.93
N PRO A 297 9.53 -4.21 2.61
CA PRO A 297 8.51 -4.99 1.93
C PRO A 297 8.28 -6.37 2.57
N ASP A 298 7.03 -6.70 2.89
CA ASP A 298 6.62 -8.05 3.29
C ASP A 298 5.50 -8.55 2.38
N PHE A 299 5.85 -9.50 1.50
CA PHE A 299 4.97 -10.01 0.47
C PHE A 299 3.87 -10.93 1.04
N ILE A 300 4.04 -11.43 2.27
CA ILE A 300 3.16 -12.39 2.94
C ILE A 300 2.17 -11.67 3.85
N THR A 301 2.62 -10.71 4.67
CA THR A 301 1.74 -10.08 5.68
C THR A 301 1.17 -8.72 5.27
N ASP A 302 1.74 -8.02 4.28
CA ASP A 302 1.18 -6.74 3.84
C ASP A 302 -0.26 -6.89 3.34
N LEU A 303 -1.13 -5.95 3.71
CA LEU A 303 -2.58 -6.07 3.55
C LEU A 303 -3.04 -6.04 2.09
N SER A 304 -2.53 -5.08 1.32
CA SER A 304 -2.88 -4.93 -0.09
C SER A 304 -1.71 -4.38 -0.90
N ARG A 305 -1.42 -5.04 -2.02
CA ARG A 305 -0.26 -4.75 -2.86
C ARG A 305 -0.58 -4.95 -4.34
N LEU A 306 -0.14 -4.01 -5.16
CA LEU A 306 0.03 -4.17 -6.61
C LEU A 306 1.53 -4.14 -6.90
N TYR A 307 2.06 -5.25 -7.38
CA TYR A 307 3.48 -5.44 -7.65
C TYR A 307 3.70 -5.73 -9.13
N ILE A 308 4.48 -4.89 -9.82
CA ILE A 308 4.78 -5.06 -11.24
C ILE A 308 6.29 -5.02 -11.40
N SER A 309 6.88 -6.11 -11.86
CA SER A 309 8.34 -6.21 -12.02
C SER A 309 8.69 -6.76 -13.40
N MET A 310 9.76 -6.23 -13.99
CA MET A 310 10.37 -6.76 -15.22
C MET A 310 10.97 -8.15 -15.00
N LYS A 311 11.42 -8.46 -13.78
CA LYS A 311 12.04 -9.73 -13.43
C LYS A 311 11.98 -9.96 -11.92
N THR A 312 11.18 -10.93 -11.48
CA THR A 312 11.04 -11.34 -10.07
C THR A 312 10.62 -12.80 -10.01
N ASN A 313 10.66 -13.43 -8.83
CA ASN A 313 10.08 -14.75 -8.62
C ASN A 313 8.75 -14.59 -7.88
N GLY A 314 7.68 -14.28 -8.63
CA GLY A 314 6.38 -13.94 -8.06
C GLY A 314 5.85 -15.01 -7.11
N ASP A 315 5.82 -16.27 -7.56
CA ASP A 315 5.23 -17.34 -6.77
C ASP A 315 6.01 -17.60 -5.47
N THR A 316 7.35 -17.59 -5.53
CA THR A 316 8.17 -17.80 -4.33
C THR A 316 8.04 -16.63 -3.35
N ASN A 317 8.09 -15.39 -3.85
CA ASN A 317 8.02 -14.20 -3.00
C ASN A 317 6.68 -14.06 -2.29
N PHE A 318 5.59 -14.47 -2.95
CA PHE A 318 4.23 -14.42 -2.40
C PHE A 318 3.79 -15.76 -1.75
N GLU A 319 4.69 -16.73 -1.61
CA GLU A 319 4.41 -18.09 -1.08
C GLU A 319 3.23 -18.81 -1.78
N ILE A 320 3.08 -18.60 -3.09
CA ILE A 320 2.03 -19.21 -3.89
C ILE A 320 2.46 -20.63 -4.28
N ASN A 321 1.74 -21.62 -3.77
CA ASN A 321 1.92 -23.02 -4.14
C ASN A 321 0.76 -23.46 -5.05
N THR A 322 0.87 -23.23 -6.36
CA THR A 322 -0.12 -23.70 -7.33
C THR A 322 0.29 -25.04 -7.94
N PRO A 323 -0.61 -26.03 -8.04
CA PRO A 323 -0.35 -27.24 -8.82
C PRO A 323 -0.21 -26.88 -10.30
N SER A 324 0.78 -27.46 -10.98
CA SER A 324 0.98 -27.29 -12.42
C SER A 324 -0.26 -27.74 -13.20
N ILE A 325 -0.85 -26.86 -14.01
CA ILE A 325 -2.00 -27.17 -14.86
C ILE A 325 -1.50 -27.64 -16.22
N GLY A 326 -1.13 -28.92 -16.33
CA GLY A 326 -0.73 -29.55 -17.61
C GLY A 326 0.62 -30.26 -17.56
N SER A 327 0.96 -30.97 -18.65
CA SER A 327 2.20 -31.76 -18.77
C SER A 327 3.36 -31.02 -19.46
N THR A 328 3.20 -29.73 -19.77
CA THR A 328 4.22 -28.91 -20.45
C THR A 328 4.85 -27.83 -19.58
N ASP A 329 4.29 -27.52 -18.41
CA ASP A 329 4.80 -26.44 -17.55
C ASP A 329 5.85 -26.98 -16.57
N GLY A 330 6.92 -27.52 -17.15
CA GLY A 330 8.16 -27.67 -16.42
C GLY A 330 8.81 -26.30 -16.29
N SER A 331 8.61 -25.63 -15.14
CA SER A 331 9.28 -24.40 -14.66
C SER A 331 8.58 -23.04 -14.84
N ASP A 332 7.25 -22.95 -14.67
CA ASP A 332 6.60 -21.62 -14.52
C ASP A 332 6.89 -20.94 -13.16
N SER A 333 7.47 -21.68 -12.22
CA SER A 333 8.10 -21.14 -11.00
C SER A 333 9.52 -20.70 -11.31
N GLY A 334 9.71 -19.46 -11.75
CA GLY A 334 11.01 -18.93 -12.11
C GLY A 334 11.10 -17.40 -12.05
N GLU A 335 12.30 -16.87 -12.25
CA GLU A 335 12.46 -15.42 -12.39
C GLU A 335 11.94 -14.96 -13.76
N GLY A 336 10.95 -14.07 -13.78
CA GLY A 336 10.35 -13.56 -15.01
C GLY A 336 9.60 -12.25 -14.78
N PRO A 337 8.98 -11.66 -15.81
CA PRO A 337 8.11 -10.51 -15.63
C PRO A 337 6.81 -10.94 -14.92
N TYR A 338 6.45 -10.26 -13.83
CA TYR A 338 5.22 -10.54 -13.08
C TYR A 338 4.41 -9.26 -12.85
N ALA A 339 3.09 -9.43 -12.84
CA ALA A 339 2.13 -8.45 -12.32
C ALA A 339 1.23 -9.16 -11.30
N VAL A 340 1.39 -8.83 -10.02
CA VAL A 340 0.69 -9.48 -8.90
C VAL A 340 -0.26 -8.50 -8.24
N VAL A 341 -1.51 -8.93 -8.05
CA VAL A 341 -2.53 -8.22 -7.26
C VAL A 341 -2.83 -9.05 -6.01
N LYS A 342 -2.43 -8.56 -4.85
CA LYS A 342 -2.67 -9.21 -3.55
C LYS A 342 -3.60 -8.33 -2.70
N SER A 343 -4.70 -8.90 -2.23
CA SER A 343 -5.62 -8.29 -1.25
C SER A 343 -6.56 -9.37 -0.69
N THR A 344 -7.19 -9.12 0.46
CA THR A 344 -8.24 -10.00 1.02
C THR A 344 -9.49 -10.05 0.15
N HIS A 345 -9.83 -8.94 -0.52
CA HIS A 345 -11.06 -8.81 -1.31
C HIS A 345 -10.79 -8.16 -2.68
N PRO A 346 -10.05 -8.82 -3.58
CA PRO A 346 -9.81 -8.29 -4.91
C PRO A 346 -11.12 -8.28 -5.72
N ARG A 347 -11.34 -7.21 -6.49
CA ARG A 347 -12.49 -7.03 -7.37
C ARG A 347 -12.04 -6.40 -8.69
N ILE A 348 -12.55 -6.93 -9.81
CA ILE A 348 -12.44 -6.33 -11.14
C ILE A 348 -13.85 -5.91 -11.54
N ILE A 349 -14.07 -4.61 -11.78
CA ILE A 349 -15.40 -4.04 -12.03
C ILE A 349 -15.38 -3.33 -13.38
N ALA A 350 -16.24 -3.75 -14.29
CA ALA A 350 -16.50 -3.06 -15.55
C ALA A 350 -17.73 -2.14 -15.41
N LYS A 351 -17.77 -1.08 -16.23
CA LYS A 351 -18.97 -0.23 -16.36
C LYS A 351 -20.10 -0.99 -17.05
N SER A 352 -21.32 -0.47 -16.96
CA SER A 352 -22.54 -1.13 -17.47
C SER A 352 -22.53 -1.46 -18.97
N ASP A 353 -21.73 -0.73 -19.75
CA ASP A 353 -21.54 -0.92 -21.19
C ASP A 353 -20.25 -1.69 -21.54
N GLY A 354 -19.49 -2.13 -20.54
CA GLY A 354 -18.22 -2.81 -20.71
C GLY A 354 -18.30 -4.32 -20.54
N SER A 355 -17.22 -4.99 -20.94
CA SER A 355 -16.98 -6.42 -20.71
C SER A 355 -15.65 -6.61 -19.98
N ILE A 356 -15.53 -7.64 -19.14
CA ILE A 356 -14.23 -8.04 -18.58
C ILE A 356 -13.62 -9.09 -19.50
N LYS A 357 -12.37 -8.91 -19.92
CA LYS A 357 -11.66 -9.86 -20.80
C LYS A 357 -10.31 -10.21 -20.20
N ILE A 358 -10.02 -11.51 -20.10
CA ILE A 358 -8.69 -12.05 -19.82
C ILE A 358 -8.24 -12.71 -21.11
N VAL A 359 -7.16 -12.23 -21.71
CA VAL A 359 -6.74 -12.63 -23.06
C VAL A 359 -5.29 -13.09 -23.00
N HIS A 360 -5.03 -14.29 -23.49
CA HIS A 360 -3.69 -14.77 -23.78
C HIS A 360 -3.30 -14.30 -25.19
N GLU A 361 -2.03 -13.91 -25.40
CA GLU A 361 -1.57 -13.34 -26.67
C GLU A 361 -1.75 -14.29 -27.87
N SER A 362 -1.81 -15.60 -27.64
CA SER A 362 -2.11 -16.60 -28.68
C SER A 362 -3.58 -16.63 -29.14
N GLY A 363 -4.46 -15.84 -28.51
CA GLY A 363 -5.87 -15.68 -28.90
C GLY A 363 -6.89 -16.35 -27.98
N SER A 364 -6.48 -17.17 -27.01
CA SER A 364 -7.40 -17.72 -26.00
C SER A 364 -7.89 -16.64 -25.04
N SER A 365 -9.18 -16.63 -24.71
CA SER A 365 -9.71 -15.62 -23.77
C SER A 365 -10.89 -16.08 -22.93
N ILE A 366 -11.06 -15.44 -21.77
CA ILE A 366 -12.24 -15.50 -20.93
C ILE A 366 -12.91 -14.13 -20.99
N VAL A 367 -14.16 -14.08 -21.44
CA VAL A 367 -14.93 -12.86 -21.63
C VAL A 367 -16.19 -12.91 -20.77
N MET A 368 -16.41 -11.90 -19.95
CA MET A 368 -17.65 -11.67 -19.23
C MET A 368 -18.37 -10.47 -19.83
N ASP A 369 -19.60 -10.68 -20.32
CA ASP A 369 -20.43 -9.61 -20.90
C ASP A 369 -21.28 -8.88 -19.85
N SER A 370 -21.99 -7.82 -20.29
CA SER A 370 -22.87 -7.02 -19.43
C SER A 370 -24.10 -7.79 -18.92
N SER A 371 -24.44 -8.92 -19.54
CA SER A 371 -25.53 -9.80 -19.12
C SER A 371 -25.08 -10.85 -18.10
N GLY A 372 -23.78 -10.88 -17.77
CA GLY A 372 -23.19 -11.83 -16.83
C GLY A 372 -22.83 -13.17 -17.47
N ASN A 373 -22.92 -13.30 -18.80
CA ASN A 373 -22.46 -14.50 -19.48
C ASN A 373 -20.94 -14.53 -19.46
N VAL A 374 -20.37 -15.70 -19.16
CA VAL A 374 -18.92 -15.95 -19.22
C VAL A 374 -18.65 -16.90 -20.39
N SER A 375 -17.97 -16.39 -21.41
CA SER A 375 -17.56 -17.16 -22.59
C SER A 375 -16.07 -17.41 -22.56
N VAL A 376 -15.66 -18.67 -22.74
CA VAL A 376 -14.26 -19.01 -23.02
C VAL A 376 -14.12 -19.17 -24.53
N VAL A 377 -13.39 -18.26 -25.15
CA VAL A 377 -13.24 -18.22 -26.61
C VAL A 377 -11.96 -18.97 -26.97
N THR A 378 -12.05 -19.94 -27.91
CA THR A 378 -11.06 -20.95 -28.40
C THR A 378 -11.27 -22.39 -27.87
N ASN A 379 -10.56 -23.39 -28.45
CA ASN A 379 -10.53 -24.81 -28.02
C ASN A 379 -9.98 -25.03 -26.58
N GLY A 380 -9.98 -24.01 -25.74
CA GLY A 380 -9.57 -24.10 -24.34
C GLY A 380 -10.50 -25.02 -23.56
N MET A 381 -9.92 -25.95 -22.82
CA MET A 381 -10.69 -26.78 -21.89
C MET A 381 -10.86 -26.03 -20.57
N ILE A 382 -12.11 -25.89 -20.10
CA ILE A 382 -12.37 -25.52 -18.70
C ILE A 382 -12.26 -26.79 -17.87
N SER A 383 -11.10 -26.97 -17.26
CA SER A 383 -10.82 -28.04 -16.31
C SER A 383 -11.28 -27.63 -14.91
N MET A 384 -12.17 -28.42 -14.30
CA MET A 384 -12.50 -28.30 -12.88
C MET A 384 -12.00 -29.53 -12.14
N GLY A 385 -11.29 -29.33 -11.03
CA GLY A 385 -10.78 -30.44 -10.23
C GLY A 385 -10.58 -30.01 -8.79
N THR A 386 -10.61 -30.99 -7.89
CA THR A 386 -10.26 -30.78 -6.47
C THR A 386 -8.76 -30.95 -6.30
N ALA A 387 -8.09 -29.91 -5.78
CA ALA A 387 -6.64 -29.85 -5.61
C ALA A 387 -6.05 -30.82 -4.55
N SER A 388 -6.80 -31.82 -4.06
CA SER A 388 -6.40 -32.65 -2.92
C SER A 388 -6.08 -34.10 -3.31
N GLY A 389 -4.80 -34.36 -3.60
CA GLY A 389 -4.04 -35.56 -3.23
C GLY A 389 -4.70 -36.95 -3.28
N SER A 390 -5.11 -37.44 -4.45
CA SER A 390 -5.47 -38.86 -4.61
C SER A 390 -4.31 -39.71 -5.18
N PRO A 391 -4.05 -40.90 -4.61
CA PRO A 391 -3.01 -41.83 -5.06
C PRO A 391 -3.36 -42.49 -6.42
N PRO A 392 -2.36 -43.08 -7.13
CA PRO A 392 -2.49 -43.47 -8.54
C PRO A 392 -3.46 -44.65 -8.69
N GLY A 393 -4.61 -44.37 -9.30
CA GLY A 393 -5.68 -45.34 -9.60
C GLY A 393 -7.09 -44.76 -9.49
N ASP A 394 -7.22 -43.59 -8.87
CA ASP A 394 -8.50 -42.91 -8.67
C ASP A 394 -8.48 -41.53 -9.35
N TYR A 395 -9.59 -41.10 -9.93
CA TYR A 395 -9.71 -40.04 -10.96
C TYR A 395 -9.30 -38.64 -10.48
N GLY A 396 -7.99 -38.43 -10.23
CA GLY A 396 -7.35 -37.17 -9.90
C GLY A 396 -6.93 -36.33 -11.12
N GLN A 397 -7.53 -36.57 -12.29
CA GLN A 397 -7.30 -35.72 -13.45
C GLN A 397 -8.42 -34.70 -13.53
N LEU A 398 -8.04 -33.42 -13.52
CA LEU A 398 -8.85 -32.29 -13.94
C LEU A 398 -9.74 -32.67 -15.14
N GLU A 399 -11.04 -32.93 -14.91
CA GLU A 399 -11.96 -33.27 -15.99
C GLU A 399 -12.58 -31.98 -16.57
N PRO A 400 -12.85 -31.91 -17.89
CA PRO A 400 -13.62 -30.83 -18.47
C PRO A 400 -15.00 -30.72 -17.81
N PHE A 401 -15.54 -29.51 -17.67
CA PHE A 401 -16.83 -29.21 -17.01
C PHE A 401 -17.98 -30.19 -17.38
N VAL A 402 -18.01 -30.67 -18.62
CA VAL A 402 -18.97 -31.68 -19.10
C VAL A 402 -18.41 -33.11 -19.01
N ARG A 403 -17.88 -33.52 -17.83
CA ARG A 403 -17.38 -34.88 -17.53
C ARG A 403 -16.64 -35.57 -18.69
N GLY A 404 -15.90 -34.83 -19.53
CA GLY A 404 -15.74 -35.14 -20.97
C GLY A 404 -15.57 -36.62 -21.33
N GLN A 405 -14.59 -37.29 -20.71
CA GLN A 405 -14.33 -38.71 -20.94
C GLN A 405 -15.30 -39.63 -20.19
N THR A 406 -15.71 -39.28 -18.97
CA THR A 406 -16.69 -40.02 -18.18
C THR A 406 -18.09 -39.98 -18.81
N LEU A 407 -18.55 -38.84 -19.32
CA LEU A 407 -19.80 -38.73 -20.08
C LEU A 407 -19.68 -39.47 -21.41
N ARG A 408 -18.58 -39.30 -22.14
CA ARG A 408 -18.34 -40.04 -23.39
C ARG A 408 -18.37 -41.55 -23.15
N LYS A 409 -17.71 -42.03 -22.10
CA LYS A 409 -17.71 -43.43 -21.70
C LYS A 409 -19.11 -43.88 -21.32
N ALA A 410 -19.83 -43.14 -20.46
CA ALA A 410 -21.20 -43.47 -20.08
C ALA A 410 -22.16 -43.52 -21.28
N LEU A 411 -22.01 -42.60 -22.24
CA LEU A 411 -22.77 -42.62 -23.49
C LEU A 411 -22.38 -43.82 -24.37
N THR A 412 -21.10 -44.18 -24.42
CA THR A 412 -20.62 -45.37 -25.15
C THR A 412 -21.13 -46.66 -24.51
N ASP A 413 -21.01 -46.78 -23.20
CA ASP A 413 -21.52 -47.92 -22.42
C ASP A 413 -23.05 -48.04 -22.56
N LEU A 414 -23.78 -46.92 -22.63
CA LEU A 414 -25.21 -46.89 -22.94
C LEU A 414 -25.51 -47.36 -24.37
N VAL A 415 -24.73 -46.90 -25.36
CA VAL A 415 -24.83 -47.36 -26.76
C VAL A 415 -24.64 -48.87 -26.84
N ASP A 416 -23.61 -49.39 -26.17
CA ASP A 416 -23.28 -50.81 -26.18
C ASP A 416 -24.36 -51.62 -25.45
N SER A 417 -24.86 -51.12 -24.32
CA SER A 417 -25.98 -51.73 -23.58
C SER A 417 -27.26 -51.80 -24.42
N LEU A 418 -27.63 -50.72 -25.11
CA LEU A 418 -28.79 -50.70 -26.01
C LEU A 418 -28.62 -51.64 -27.20
N SER A 419 -27.39 -51.75 -27.74
CA SER A 419 -27.08 -52.68 -28.83
C SER A 419 -27.14 -54.15 -28.41
N SER A 420 -26.98 -54.43 -27.11
CA SER A 420 -27.09 -55.78 -26.54
C SER A 420 -28.51 -56.20 -26.16
N LEU A 421 -29.50 -55.30 -26.25
CA LEU A 421 -30.86 -55.56 -25.81
C LEU A 421 -31.59 -56.53 -26.77
N THR A 422 -31.71 -57.79 -26.38
CA THR A 422 -32.56 -58.79 -27.05
C THR A 422 -33.99 -58.71 -26.52
N VAL A 423 -34.96 -58.43 -27.40
CA VAL A 423 -36.39 -58.45 -27.04
C VAL A 423 -37.00 -59.74 -27.55
N LEU A 424 -37.64 -60.49 -26.66
CA LEU A 424 -38.46 -61.62 -27.05
C LEU A 424 -39.70 -61.07 -27.77
N THR A 425 -39.76 -61.20 -29.08
CA THR A 425 -41.00 -60.90 -29.81
C THR A 425 -42.04 -61.93 -29.41
N PRO A 426 -43.26 -61.53 -29.01
CA PRO A 426 -44.35 -62.47 -28.80
C PRO A 426 -44.52 -63.32 -30.06
N ALA A 427 -44.58 -64.64 -29.90
CA ALA A 427 -44.96 -65.51 -31.00
C ALA A 427 -46.28 -64.97 -31.60
N GLY A 428 -46.30 -64.72 -32.91
CA GLY A 428 -47.49 -64.19 -33.57
C GLY A 428 -48.73 -65.05 -33.29
N PRO A 429 -49.95 -64.50 -33.41
CA PRO A 429 -51.20 -65.09 -32.90
C PRO A 429 -51.59 -66.46 -33.49
N SER A 430 -50.80 -67.02 -34.40
CA SER A 430 -51.00 -68.32 -35.04
C SER A 430 -50.12 -69.46 -34.48
N SER A 431 -49.34 -69.24 -33.42
CA SER A 431 -48.52 -70.29 -32.81
C SER A 431 -49.27 -71.06 -31.70
N PRO A 432 -49.19 -72.39 -31.63
CA PRO A 432 -49.89 -73.18 -30.62
C PRO A 432 -49.37 -72.85 -29.20
N LEU A 433 -50.30 -72.82 -28.22
CA LEU A 433 -50.08 -72.45 -26.80
C LEU A 433 -48.99 -73.26 -26.05
N SER A 434 -48.37 -74.27 -26.69
CA SER A 434 -47.31 -75.09 -26.11
C SER A 434 -45.90 -74.85 -26.68
N ALA A 435 -45.73 -73.94 -27.64
CA ALA A 435 -44.42 -73.65 -28.23
C ALA A 435 -43.68 -72.57 -27.43
N SER A 436 -42.55 -72.94 -26.82
CA SER A 436 -41.62 -71.99 -26.19
C SER A 436 -41.10 -70.99 -27.25
N PRO A 437 -41.05 -69.67 -26.97
CA PRO A 437 -40.66 -68.67 -27.96
C PRO A 437 -39.23 -68.95 -28.44
N THR A 438 -39.09 -69.34 -29.70
CA THR A 438 -37.82 -69.85 -30.26
C THR A 438 -37.08 -68.85 -31.14
N SER A 439 -37.68 -67.70 -31.46
CA SER A 439 -37.02 -66.64 -32.25
C SER A 439 -36.59 -65.48 -31.35
N THR A 440 -35.31 -65.47 -31.00
CA THR A 440 -34.67 -64.32 -30.36
C THR A 440 -34.45 -63.26 -31.44
N GLY A 441 -35.33 -62.25 -31.51
CA GLY A 441 -35.10 -61.07 -32.35
C GLY A 441 -34.10 -60.15 -31.66
N THR A 442 -32.87 -60.11 -32.13
CA THR A 442 -31.94 -59.04 -31.74
C THR A 442 -32.43 -57.77 -32.42
N PHE A 443 -32.61 -56.67 -31.68
CA PHE A 443 -32.79 -55.37 -32.32
C PHE A 443 -31.51 -55.08 -33.09
N ALA A 444 -31.55 -55.22 -34.42
CA ALA A 444 -30.47 -54.76 -35.28
C ALA A 444 -30.53 -53.24 -35.33
N ILE A 445 -30.12 -52.60 -34.23
CA ILE A 445 -29.75 -51.19 -34.28
C ILE A 445 -28.55 -51.16 -35.23
N ASP A 446 -28.69 -50.46 -36.35
CA ASP A 446 -27.55 -50.18 -37.22
C ASP A 446 -26.57 -49.33 -36.40
N THR A 447 -25.66 -50.02 -35.73
CA THR A 447 -24.68 -49.46 -34.82
C THR A 447 -23.78 -48.47 -35.54
N THR A 448 -23.59 -48.62 -36.85
CA THR A 448 -22.84 -47.67 -37.68
C THR A 448 -23.62 -46.38 -37.83
N THR A 449 -24.90 -46.46 -38.20
CA THR A 449 -25.78 -45.29 -38.32
C THR A 449 -26.00 -44.60 -36.97
N PHE A 450 -26.17 -45.35 -35.88
CA PHE A 450 -26.34 -44.78 -34.54
C PHE A 450 -25.05 -44.13 -34.03
N LYS A 451 -23.88 -44.77 -34.17
CA LYS A 451 -22.59 -44.17 -33.82
C LYS A 451 -22.32 -42.92 -34.65
N THR A 452 -22.64 -42.94 -35.94
CA THR A 452 -22.50 -41.78 -36.84
C THR A 452 -23.43 -40.64 -36.43
N ARG A 453 -24.70 -40.93 -36.09
CA ARG A 453 -25.66 -39.92 -35.62
C ARG A 453 -25.34 -39.40 -34.23
N LEU A 454 -24.83 -40.23 -33.32
CA LEU A 454 -24.37 -39.79 -32.01
C LEU A 454 -23.14 -38.88 -32.15
N ALA A 455 -22.18 -39.25 -33.00
CA ALA A 455 -21.02 -38.42 -33.30
C ALA A 455 -21.44 -37.07 -33.93
N GLN A 456 -22.40 -37.08 -34.87
CA GLN A 456 -22.97 -35.86 -35.45
C GLN A 456 -23.73 -35.03 -34.42
N SER A 457 -24.57 -35.63 -33.57
CA SER A 457 -25.29 -34.88 -32.53
C SER A 457 -24.34 -34.30 -31.49
N LEU A 458 -23.30 -35.03 -31.10
CA LEU A 458 -22.26 -34.52 -30.20
C LEU A 458 -21.45 -33.40 -30.85
N SER A 459 -21.10 -33.50 -32.14
CA SER A 459 -20.43 -32.40 -32.84
C SER A 459 -21.34 -31.18 -33.01
N THR A 460 -22.65 -31.39 -33.24
CA THR A 460 -23.62 -30.29 -33.38
C THR A 460 -23.89 -29.58 -32.05
N VAL A 461 -23.83 -30.30 -30.93
CA VAL A 461 -23.92 -29.70 -29.58
C VAL A 461 -22.63 -28.97 -29.20
N ILE A 462 -21.48 -29.37 -29.76
CA ILE A 462 -20.18 -28.74 -29.51
C ILE A 462 -19.93 -27.52 -30.43
N GLU A 463 -20.50 -27.50 -31.65
CA GLU A 463 -20.32 -26.41 -32.63
C GLU A 463 -21.52 -25.43 -32.70
N GLY A 464 -22.62 -25.73 -31.98
CA GLY A 464 -23.86 -24.94 -31.97
C GLY A 464 -24.10 -24.07 -30.72
N GLU A 465 -23.17 -24.07 -29.77
CA GLU A 465 -23.03 -23.10 -28.66
C GLU A 465 -21.72 -22.33 -28.83
#